data_AF-A0A183EKE0-F1
#
_entry.id   AF-A0A183EKE0-F1
#
_cell.length_a   1.000
_cell.length_b   1.000
_cell.length_c   1.000
_cell.angle_alpha   90.00
_cell.angle_beta   90.00
_cell.angle_gamma   90.00
#
_symmetry.space_group_name_H-M   'P 1'
#
loop_
_entity.id
_entity.type
_entity.pdbx_description
1 polymer ?
#
loop_
_entity_poly.entity_id
_entity_poly.type
_entity_poly.pdbx_seq_one_letter_code
_entity_poly.pdbx_strand_id
1 'polypeptide(L)' 'LTDPICTEVNEKISLSRRIEKHWRLIGWGTIRRGATTKPTAPNSV' A
#
# COMPACT_ATOMS: atom_id res chain seq x y z
N LEU A 1 -1.20 2.43 -5.61
CA LEU A 1 0.15 2.07 -5.11
C LEU A 1 1.13 2.68 -6.09
N THR A 2 1.69 3.83 -5.78
CA THR A 2 2.77 4.42 -6.58
C THR A 2 4.11 3.78 -6.25
N ASP A 3 4.24 3.25 -5.03
CA ASP A 3 5.49 2.71 -4.50
C ASP A 3 5.28 1.28 -3.96
N PRO A 4 6.27 0.38 -4.12
CA PRO A 4 6.24 -0.93 -3.48
C PRO A 4 6.37 -0.77 -1.96
N ILE A 5 5.60 -1.57 -1.21
CA ILE A 5 5.59 -1.57 0.25
C ILE A 5 5.82 -2.98 0.78
N CYS A 6 6.36 -3.09 1.97
CA CYS A 6 6.51 -4.36 2.68
C CYS A 6 5.20 -4.66 3.43
N THR A 7 4.55 -5.78 3.10
CA THR A 7 3.29 -6.23 3.74
C THR A 7 3.17 -7.75 3.68
N GLU A 8 2.30 -8.31 4.53
CA GLU A 8 1.99 -9.75 4.55
C GLU A 8 0.59 -10.07 4.00
N VAL A 9 0.39 -11.31 3.57
CA VAL A 9 -0.95 -11.79 3.18
C VAL A 9 -1.82 -11.90 4.43
N ASN A 10 -3.08 -11.46 4.32
CA ASN A 10 -4.08 -11.29 5.38
C ASN A 10 -3.83 -10.14 6.36
N GLU A 11 -2.84 -9.29 6.12
CA GLU A 11 -2.64 -8.07 6.90
C GLU A 11 -3.83 -7.12 6.74
N LYS A 12 -4.24 -6.46 7.85
CA LYS A 12 -5.36 -5.51 7.85
C LYS A 12 -4.89 -4.14 7.41
N ILE A 13 -5.58 -3.56 6.43
CA ILE A 13 -5.27 -2.25 5.87
C ILE A 13 -6.47 -1.30 5.99
N SER A 14 -6.18 -0.01 6.09
CA SER A 14 -7.16 1.07 6.00
C SER A 14 -7.10 1.74 4.64
N LEU A 15 -8.27 2.11 4.11
CA LEU A 15 -8.40 2.79 2.83
C LEU A 15 -8.87 4.22 3.06
N SER A 16 -8.12 5.18 2.55
CA SER A 16 -8.49 6.60 2.56
C SER A 16 -8.73 7.10 1.15
N ARG A 17 -9.68 8.04 0.99
CA ARG A 17 -9.95 8.73 -0.26
C ARG A 17 -9.95 10.24 -0.01
N ARG A 18 -9.40 10.99 -0.96
CA ARG A 18 -9.44 12.44 -0.93
C ARG A 18 -10.82 12.94 -1.38
N ILE A 19 -11.50 13.70 -0.51
CA ILE A 19 -12.80 14.34 -0.77
C ILE A 19 -12.69 15.78 -0.26
N GLU A 20 -13.00 16.77 -1.11
CA GLU A 20 -12.95 18.20 -0.74
C GLU A 20 -11.62 18.60 -0.07
N LYS A 21 -10.50 18.18 -0.66
CA LYS A 21 -9.12 18.41 -0.16
C LYS A 21 -8.75 17.70 1.16
N HIS A 22 -9.67 16.97 1.80
CA HIS A 22 -9.40 16.21 3.01
C HIS A 22 -9.26 14.72 2.70
N TRP A 23 -8.34 14.04 3.38
CA TRP A 23 -8.29 12.58 3.37
C TRP A 23 -9.30 12.06 4.38
N ARG A 24 -10.30 11.32 3.88
CA ARG A 24 -11.30 10.69 4.72
C ARG A 24 -11.10 9.18 4.69
N LEU A 25 -11.18 8.54 5.85
CA LEU A 25 -11.24 7.10 5.95
C LEU A 25 -12.54 6.62 5.29
N ILE A 26 -12.44 5.73 4.32
CA ILE A 26 -13.60 5.19 3.60
C ILE A 26 -13.88 3.73 3.95
N GLY A 27 -12.92 3.04 4.57
CA GLY A 27 -13.11 1.65 4.98
C GLY A 27 -11.79 0.96 5.36
N TRP A 28 -11.89 -0.35 5.53
CA TRP A 28 -10.77 -1.25 5.82
C TRP A 28 -10.92 -2.55 5.03
N GLY A 29 -9.85 -3.32 4.95
CA GLY A 29 -9.84 -4.63 4.28
C GLY A 29 -8.61 -5.44 4.65
N THR A 30 -8.44 -6.58 4.00
CA THR A 30 -7.26 -7.44 4.16
C THR A 30 -6.61 -7.75 2.82
N ILE A 31 -5.29 -7.93 2.84
CA ILE A 31 -4.52 -8.28 1.63
C ILE A 31 -4.78 -9.75 1.30
N ARG A 32 -5.36 -10.04 0.13
CA ARG A 32 -5.63 -11.43 -0.31
C ARG A 32 -4.53 -12.01 -1.20
N ARG A 33 -3.90 -11.19 -2.03
CA ARG A 33 -2.82 -11.56 -2.96
C ARG A 33 -2.10 -10.28 -3.42
N GLY A 34 -0.82 -10.39 -3.77
CA GLY A 34 -0.01 -9.31 -4.36
C GLY A 34 1.10 -9.87 -5.25
N ALA A 35 1.83 -8.99 -5.95
CA ALA A 35 3.01 -9.34 -6.73
C ALA A 35 4.26 -8.85 -5.98
N THR A 36 5.21 -9.75 -5.73
CA THR A 36 6.44 -9.42 -5.01
C THR A 36 7.43 -8.75 -5.96
N THR A 37 7.81 -7.51 -5.65
CA THR A 37 8.90 -6.81 -6.34
C THR A 37 10.20 -7.00 -5.55
N LYS A 38 11.31 -7.29 -6.25
CA LYS A 38 12.63 -7.27 -5.60
C LYS A 38 12.94 -5.84 -5.16
N PRO A 39 13.49 -5.63 -3.95
CA PRO A 39 13.92 -4.30 -3.54
C PRO A 39 15.02 -3.83 -4.50
N THR A 40 14.80 -2.68 -5.15
CA THR A 40 15.88 -1.99 -5.86
C THR A 40 16.86 -1.51 -4.79
N ALA A 41 18.10 -2.02 -4.82
CA ALA A 41 19.14 -1.54 -3.92
C ALA A 41 19.27 -0.02 -4.09
N PRO A 42 19.30 0.78 -3.01
CA PRO A 42 19.73 2.15 -3.13
C PRO A 42 21.20 2.12 -3.55
N ASN A 43 21.51 2.67 -4.72
CA ASN A 43 22.84 2.85 -5.29
C ASN A 43 23.31 1.73 -6.23
N SER A 44 22.88 1.81 -7.49
CA SER A 44 23.79 1.57 -8.61
C SER A 44 24.20 2.93 -9.14
N VAL A 45 25.25 3.50 -8.55
CA VAL A 45 26.10 4.54 -9.14
C VAL A 45 27.45 3.89 -9.37
#